data_AF-A0A443S587-F1
#
_entry.id   AF-A0A443S587-F1
#
_cell.length_a   1.000
_cell.length_b   1.000
_cell.length_c   1.000
_cell.angle_alpha   90.00
_cell.angle_beta   90.00
_cell.angle_gamma   90.00
#
_symmetry.space_group_name_H-M   'P 1'
#
loop_
_entity.id
_entity.type
_entity.pdbx_description
1 polymer ?
#
loop_
_entity_poly.entity_id
_entity_poly.type
_entity_poly.pdbx_seq_one_letter_code
_entity_poly.pdbx_strand_id
1 'polypeptide(L)'
;MVEIKEIEESKNDQLPIELKNLISRVNKYFTDDEVRCKARYNIDKANTNWLKKSEERFKKHKMRGNNLFADGNYNKAIEEYSQAIIWAMFPPESDNQIGFAFGNRSAALCKIGLYSQCIQDIDLAMKYGYPSEQKEKLIKRKQFCLQHIEKETKCRNKETQRCEENIKQKEGEIVAVHSLKKGDIVFIEDSWCTSLDKDYYFTHCYNCFNKIDAKTLFPCFTCSKVRFCCESCSIEAWNKGHKYECQFLDIWSTLFFEISKNPVQLAANMILRADVSHAIEAVRNGNDNSHEYEYNRILKLKDAGENCKDFSKSAALLLTYFSEFAKLPQRKDGQQLRDDIQLFGGLLLKHLQQIQLNAVPILEHDFTTLMHESTKLFQESAIGYGIYTLYNSLKHSCDPNAKITAFDGRRLILRAVKDIAENEVITVSFGVTYKSHTSKERQKFLRENYFFDCNCFACNSEYQSKCNAFLCSECKNTVNYGQSSCPKCEKAFETVEEIDLQVKQIMMKAKSGALALVYKEPDLWKAEHLLVESYRSLIDILCPLNKKIGFISDKLSLCYKLMKKHHLSLKFIVECIECVREEIANRQAKVFSYSFTVKKQRNKGEKGNVSEN
;
A
#
# COMPACT_ATOMS: atom_id res chain seq x y z
N MET A 1 13.20 21.18 20.76
CA MET A 1 13.12 22.39 19.91
C MET A 1 14.40 22.42 19.12
N VAL A 2 14.34 22.30 17.79
CA VAL A 2 15.54 22.50 16.95
C VAL A 2 15.48 23.95 16.51
N GLU A 3 16.41 24.77 16.99
CA GLU A 3 16.68 26.08 16.40
C GLU A 3 17.23 25.84 15.00
N ILE A 4 16.38 26.02 13.99
CA ILE A 4 16.83 26.13 12.61
C ILE A 4 17.54 27.48 12.57
N LYS A 5 18.87 27.44 12.40
CA LYS A 5 19.71 28.64 12.30
C LYS A 5 19.11 29.61 11.28
N GLU A 6 19.23 30.90 11.55
CA GLU A 6 18.85 31.95 10.61
C GLU A 6 19.66 31.78 9.32
N ILE A 7 18.98 31.50 8.21
CA ILE A 7 19.56 31.36 6.87
C ILE A 7 19.37 32.71 6.15
N GLU A 8 20.48 33.24 5.61
CA GLU A 8 20.61 34.57 4.98
C GLU A 8 19.74 34.78 3.72
N GLU A 9 19.55 36.06 3.38
CA GLU A 9 18.56 36.62 2.45
C GLU A 9 18.64 36.19 0.96
N SER A 10 17.45 36.19 0.36
CA SER A 10 16.99 36.07 -1.03
C SER A 10 17.91 35.50 -2.13
N LYS A 11 17.55 34.29 -2.62
CA LYS A 11 18.17 33.60 -3.78
C LYS A 11 17.16 33.10 -4.83
N ASN A 12 15.87 33.45 -4.72
CA ASN A 12 14.83 32.87 -5.58
C ASN A 12 14.98 33.26 -7.08
N ASP A 13 15.70 34.32 -7.42
CA ASP A 13 15.94 34.72 -8.80
C ASP A 13 16.81 33.73 -9.60
N GLN A 14 17.57 32.87 -8.92
CA GLN A 14 18.40 31.83 -9.57
C GLN A 14 17.67 30.49 -9.78
N LEU A 15 16.40 30.39 -9.35
CA LEU A 15 15.63 29.15 -9.48
C LEU A 15 15.22 28.84 -10.94
N PRO A 16 15.07 27.55 -11.31
CA PRO A 16 14.48 27.16 -12.59
C PRO A 16 13.10 27.78 -12.82
N ILE A 17 12.80 28.15 -14.07
CA ILE A 17 11.56 28.83 -14.46
C ILE A 17 10.34 28.00 -14.08
N GLU A 18 10.42 26.68 -14.26
CA GLU A 18 9.34 25.75 -13.92
C GLU A 18 8.98 25.87 -12.44
N LEU A 19 9.99 25.91 -11.56
CA LEU A 19 9.76 26.00 -10.12
C LEU A 19 9.23 27.37 -9.70
N LYS A 20 9.71 28.46 -10.31
CA LYS A 20 9.13 29.81 -10.10
C LYS A 20 7.65 29.86 -10.47
N ASN A 21 7.25 29.19 -11.55
CA ASN A 21 5.85 29.08 -11.93
C ASN A 21 5.02 28.31 -10.89
N LEU A 22 5.54 27.19 -10.37
CA LEU A 22 4.88 26.45 -9.28
C LEU A 22 4.71 27.31 -8.02
N ILE A 23 5.77 28.04 -7.62
CA ILE A 23 5.74 28.96 -6.49
C ILE A 23 4.65 30.02 -6.67
N SER A 24 4.59 30.67 -7.83
CA SER A 24 3.59 31.69 -8.15
C SER A 24 2.16 31.15 -8.02
N ARG A 25 1.91 29.95 -8.56
CA ARG A 25 0.59 29.29 -8.48
C ARG A 25 0.16 28.98 -7.06
N VAL A 26 1.06 28.48 -6.22
CA VAL A 26 0.76 28.19 -4.81
C VAL A 26 0.54 29.49 -4.04
N ASN A 27 1.40 30.49 -4.26
CA ASN A 27 1.29 31.79 -3.60
C ASN A 27 -0.04 32.48 -3.84
N LYS A 28 -0.59 32.40 -5.07
CA LYS A 28 -1.92 32.95 -5.40
C LYS A 28 -3.01 32.49 -4.43
N TYR A 29 -3.04 31.20 -4.08
CA TYR A 29 -4.01 30.65 -3.14
C TYR A 29 -3.57 30.81 -1.68
N PHE A 30 -2.26 30.82 -1.42
CA PHE A 30 -1.75 30.95 -0.07
C PHE A 30 -1.97 32.37 0.50
N THR A 31 -1.94 33.41 -0.34
CA THR A 31 -2.24 34.79 0.08
C THR A 31 -3.74 35.10 0.10
N ASP A 32 -4.60 34.18 -0.34
CA ASP A 32 -6.04 34.33 -0.32
C ASP A 32 -6.58 34.08 1.09
N ASP A 33 -7.17 35.12 1.69
CA ASP A 33 -7.70 35.06 3.06
C ASP A 33 -8.81 34.02 3.22
N GLU A 34 -9.64 33.76 2.21
CA GLU A 34 -10.70 32.76 2.28
C GLU A 34 -10.11 31.35 2.42
N VAL A 35 -9.08 31.04 1.62
CA VAL A 35 -8.40 29.74 1.65
C VAL A 35 -7.70 29.53 3.00
N ARG A 36 -7.01 30.56 3.50
CA ARG A 36 -6.35 30.51 4.81
C ARG A 36 -7.35 30.34 5.95
N CYS A 37 -8.45 31.09 5.94
CA CYS A 37 -9.50 30.97 6.96
C CYS A 37 -10.12 29.58 6.97
N LYS A 38 -10.40 29.02 5.78
CA LYS A 38 -10.91 27.65 5.65
C LYS A 38 -9.91 26.60 6.14
N ALA A 39 -8.61 26.79 5.87
CA ALA A 39 -7.56 25.93 6.40
C ALA A 39 -7.56 25.95 7.92
N ARG A 40 -7.47 27.14 8.53
CA ARG A 40 -7.49 27.33 9.99
C ARG A 40 -8.71 26.69 10.63
N TYR A 41 -9.90 26.96 10.09
CA TYR A 41 -11.15 26.38 10.58
C TYR A 41 -11.11 24.84 10.59
N ASN A 42 -10.63 24.21 9.51
CA ASN A 42 -10.54 22.76 9.43
C ASN A 42 -9.49 22.18 10.39
N ILE A 43 -8.39 22.91 10.61
CA ILE A 43 -7.33 22.52 11.53
C ILE A 43 -7.83 22.61 12.98
N ASP A 44 -8.50 23.69 13.35
CA ASP A 44 -9.09 23.88 14.69
C ASP A 44 -10.19 22.85 14.98
N LYS A 45 -10.99 22.51 13.96
CA LYS A 45 -12.06 21.50 14.08
C LYS A 45 -11.52 20.06 14.14
N ALA A 46 -10.31 19.80 13.64
CA ALA A 46 -9.66 18.51 13.80
C ALA A 46 -9.34 18.33 15.29
N ASN A 47 -10.30 17.81 16.06
CA ASN A 47 -10.21 17.64 17.51
C ASN A 47 -8.99 16.76 17.86
N THR A 48 -7.88 17.39 18.24
CA THR A 48 -6.61 16.70 18.52
C THR A 48 -6.49 16.21 19.96
N ASN A 49 -7.46 16.50 20.84
CA ASN A 49 -7.34 16.21 22.27
C ASN A 49 -7.35 14.70 22.60
N TRP A 50 -7.95 13.86 21.77
CA TRP A 50 -7.94 12.40 21.97
C TRP A 50 -6.61 11.73 21.57
N LEU A 51 -5.74 12.44 20.83
CA LEU A 51 -4.44 11.95 20.36
C LEU A 51 -3.33 12.04 21.41
N LYS A 52 -3.57 12.75 22.52
CA LYS A 52 -2.58 12.98 23.57
C LYS A 52 -2.48 11.76 24.49
N LYS A 53 -1.30 11.59 25.08
CA LYS A 53 -1.07 10.64 26.18
C LYS A 53 -2.00 10.97 27.36
N SER A 54 -2.36 9.95 28.14
CA SER A 54 -3.34 10.10 29.22
C SER A 54 -2.96 9.23 30.40
N GLU A 55 -2.67 9.87 31.53
CA GLU A 55 -2.37 9.16 32.78
C GLU A 55 -3.55 8.29 33.25
N GLU A 56 -4.78 8.78 33.10
CA GLU A 56 -5.99 8.01 33.45
C GLU A 56 -6.07 6.71 32.65
N ARG A 57 -5.91 6.79 31.31
CA ARG A 57 -5.93 5.60 30.44
C ARG A 57 -4.77 4.67 30.73
N PHE A 58 -3.57 5.21 30.97
CA PHE A 58 -2.41 4.44 31.39
C PHE A 58 -2.71 3.64 32.67
N LYS A 59 -3.20 4.29 33.73
CA LYS A 59 -3.52 3.64 35.02
C LYS A 59 -4.58 2.56 34.84
N LYS A 60 -5.63 2.82 34.05
CA LYS A 60 -6.70 1.87 33.74
C LYS A 60 -6.18 0.60 33.07
N HIS A 61 -5.41 0.73 32.00
CA HIS A 61 -4.85 -0.40 31.25
C HIS A 61 -3.80 -1.16 32.09
N LYS A 62 -2.95 -0.44 32.83
CA LYS A 62 -2.00 -1.07 33.77
C LYS A 62 -2.71 -1.94 34.81
N MET A 63 -3.78 -1.43 35.43
CA MET A 63 -4.55 -2.15 36.44
C MET A 63 -5.24 -3.40 35.85
N ARG A 64 -5.85 -3.28 34.67
CA ARG A 64 -6.43 -4.42 33.95
C ARG A 64 -5.39 -5.49 33.63
N GLY A 65 -4.23 -5.08 33.12
CA GLY A 65 -3.11 -5.98 32.85
C GLY A 65 -2.63 -6.71 34.10
N ASN A 66 -2.54 -6.02 35.24
CA ASN A 66 -2.16 -6.62 36.52
C ASN A 66 -3.17 -7.69 36.97
N ASN A 67 -4.48 -7.40 36.88
CA ASN A 67 -5.53 -8.35 37.24
C ASN A 67 -5.47 -9.60 36.35
N LEU A 68 -5.41 -9.41 35.02
CA LEU A 68 -5.28 -10.51 34.06
C LEU A 68 -4.01 -11.35 34.27
N PHE A 69 -2.92 -10.70 34.65
CA PHE A 69 -1.67 -11.40 34.97
C PHE A 69 -1.81 -12.26 36.23
N ALA A 70 -2.48 -11.74 37.28
CA ALA A 70 -2.76 -12.48 38.51
C ALA A 70 -3.68 -13.68 38.23
N ASP A 71 -4.64 -13.53 37.31
CA ASP A 71 -5.55 -14.59 36.86
C ASP A 71 -4.87 -15.62 35.92
N GLY A 72 -3.58 -15.47 35.61
CA GLY A 72 -2.84 -16.34 34.69
C GLY A 72 -3.14 -16.13 33.21
N ASN A 73 -3.93 -15.12 32.85
CA ASN A 73 -4.27 -14.80 31.47
C ASN A 73 -3.21 -13.90 30.80
N TYR A 74 -2.02 -14.47 30.58
CA TYR A 74 -0.85 -13.72 30.16
C TYR A 74 -0.97 -13.06 28.77
N ASN A 75 -1.65 -13.69 27.81
CA ASN A 75 -1.83 -13.09 26.47
C ASN A 75 -2.67 -11.80 26.53
N LYS A 76 -3.80 -11.82 27.24
CA LYS A 76 -4.61 -10.60 27.43
C LYS A 76 -3.90 -9.57 28.31
N ALA A 77 -3.11 -10.02 29.30
CA ALA A 77 -2.28 -9.11 30.07
C ALA A 77 -1.26 -8.37 29.19
N ILE A 78 -0.63 -9.04 28.22
CA ILE A 78 0.28 -8.42 27.24
C ILE A 78 -0.44 -7.35 26.41
N GLU A 79 -1.66 -7.63 25.95
CA GLU A 79 -2.48 -6.66 25.20
C GLU A 79 -2.76 -5.41 26.03
N GLU A 80 -3.21 -5.58 27.29
CA GLU A 80 -3.50 -4.47 28.20
C GLU A 80 -2.24 -3.69 28.60
N TYR A 81 -1.12 -4.36 28.90
CA TYR A 81 0.15 -3.67 29.14
C TYR A 81 0.66 -2.91 27.91
N SER A 82 0.41 -3.43 26.71
CA SER A 82 0.74 -2.73 25.46
C SER A 82 -0.12 -1.48 25.28
N GLN A 83 -1.40 -1.53 25.64
CA GLN A 83 -2.23 -0.33 25.71
C GLN A 83 -1.69 0.67 26.75
N ALA A 84 -1.26 0.21 27.93
CA ALA A 84 -0.62 1.09 28.91
C ALA A 84 0.62 1.78 28.31
N ILE A 85 1.49 1.06 27.59
CA ILE A 85 2.65 1.63 26.88
C ILE A 85 2.22 2.73 25.88
N ILE A 86 1.13 2.53 25.13
CA ILE A 86 0.59 3.53 24.18
C ILE A 86 0.12 4.80 24.90
N TRP A 87 -0.44 4.69 26.10
CA TRP A 87 -1.02 5.84 26.82
C TRP A 87 -0.03 6.54 27.77
N ALA A 88 1.13 5.94 28.04
CA ALA A 88 2.14 6.48 28.94
C ALA A 88 2.66 7.87 28.51
N MET A 89 2.76 8.80 29.46
CA MET A 89 3.28 10.15 29.24
C MET A 89 4.82 10.19 29.18
N PHE A 90 5.38 11.09 28.36
CA PHE A 90 6.83 11.27 28.21
C PHE A 90 7.21 12.73 27.87
N PRO A 91 8.17 13.36 28.57
CA PRO A 91 8.74 12.93 29.86
C PRO A 91 7.65 12.93 30.94
N PRO A 92 7.70 12.03 31.93
CA PRO A 92 6.59 11.84 32.86
C PRO A 92 6.60 12.91 33.96
N GLU A 93 5.42 13.37 34.38
CA GLU A 93 5.23 14.28 35.52
C GLU A 93 5.37 13.54 36.89
N SER A 94 5.36 12.20 36.88
CA SER A 94 5.53 11.29 38.02
C SER A 94 6.46 10.11 37.66
N ASP A 95 6.75 9.17 38.57
CA ASP A 95 7.66 8.03 38.32
C ASP A 95 7.43 7.36 36.94
N ASN A 96 8.52 7.01 36.26
CA ASN A 96 8.59 6.62 34.84
C ASN A 96 7.56 5.58 34.37
N GLN A 97 6.38 6.07 33.97
CA GLN A 97 5.22 5.26 33.54
C GLN A 97 5.58 4.24 32.45
N ILE A 98 6.35 4.66 31.45
CA ILE A 98 6.71 3.82 30.32
C ILE A 98 7.64 2.67 30.73
N GLY A 99 8.61 2.94 31.61
CA GLY A 99 9.52 1.94 32.15
C GLY A 99 8.75 0.86 32.92
N PHE A 100 7.81 1.27 33.77
CA PHE A 100 6.92 0.36 34.49
C PHE A 100 6.13 -0.56 33.56
N ALA A 101 5.53 -0.02 32.50
CA ALA A 101 4.69 -0.81 31.60
C ALA A 101 5.50 -1.84 30.79
N PHE A 102 6.70 -1.49 30.32
CA PHE A 102 7.62 -2.47 29.72
C PHE A 102 8.05 -3.55 30.74
N GLY A 103 8.33 -3.18 31.98
CA GLY A 103 8.65 -4.14 33.04
C GLY A 103 7.50 -5.10 33.39
N ASN A 104 6.25 -4.64 33.28
CA ASN A 104 5.08 -5.48 33.47
C ASN A 104 4.82 -6.39 32.25
N ARG A 105 4.95 -5.86 31.03
CA ARG A 105 4.79 -6.66 29.80
C ARG A 105 5.84 -7.75 29.68
N SER A 106 7.12 -7.46 30.01
CA SER A 106 8.17 -8.49 30.08
C SER A 106 7.84 -9.61 31.07
N ALA A 107 7.12 -9.32 32.16
CA ALA A 107 6.72 -10.37 33.11
C ALA A 107 5.77 -11.38 32.44
N ALA A 108 4.78 -10.87 31.71
CA ALA A 108 3.82 -11.69 30.98
C ALA A 108 4.48 -12.43 29.80
N LEU A 109 5.36 -11.77 29.05
CA LEU A 109 6.14 -12.39 27.96
C LEU A 109 6.99 -13.57 28.46
N CYS A 110 7.66 -13.39 29.60
CA CYS A 110 8.44 -14.46 30.23
C CYS A 110 7.59 -15.68 30.60
N LYS A 111 6.34 -15.46 31.03
CA LYS A 111 5.43 -16.55 31.42
C LYS A 111 4.93 -17.39 30.23
N ILE A 112 4.89 -16.81 29.03
CA ILE A 112 4.49 -17.51 27.80
C ILE A 112 5.69 -17.99 26.96
N GLY A 113 6.92 -17.91 27.49
CA GLY A 113 8.13 -18.42 26.82
C GLY A 113 8.71 -17.51 25.73
N LEU A 114 8.23 -16.27 25.58
CA LEU A 114 8.77 -15.32 24.60
C LEU A 114 9.97 -14.57 25.16
N TYR A 115 11.07 -15.31 25.33
CA TYR A 115 12.27 -14.84 26.02
C TYR A 115 12.98 -13.68 25.30
N SER A 116 13.05 -13.71 23.97
CA SER A 116 13.70 -12.63 23.20
C SER A 116 12.98 -11.28 23.37
N GLN A 117 11.64 -11.29 23.26
CA GLN A 117 10.81 -10.09 23.44
C GLN A 117 10.83 -9.64 24.90
N CYS A 118 10.85 -10.58 25.85
CA CYS A 118 11.00 -10.27 27.28
C CYS A 118 12.29 -9.50 27.57
N ILE A 119 13.43 -9.92 26.99
CA ILE A 119 14.71 -9.22 27.18
C ILE A 119 14.66 -7.82 26.59
N GLN A 120 14.10 -7.66 25.39
CA GLN A 120 13.93 -6.34 24.76
C GLN A 120 13.12 -5.40 25.66
N ASP A 121 12.00 -5.85 26.21
CA ASP A 121 11.19 -5.06 27.13
C ASP A 121 11.91 -4.73 28.44
N ILE A 122 12.73 -5.65 28.97
CA ILE A 122 13.56 -5.37 30.16
C ILE A 122 14.56 -4.25 29.86
N ASP A 123 15.20 -4.29 28.70
CA ASP A 123 16.18 -3.27 28.30
C ASP A 123 15.52 -1.90 28.10
N LEU A 124 14.34 -1.86 27.48
CA LEU A 124 13.54 -0.64 27.38
C LEU A 124 13.08 -0.13 28.76
N ALA A 125 12.67 -1.04 29.66
CA ALA A 125 12.27 -0.68 31.01
C ALA A 125 13.42 -0.03 31.79
N MET A 126 14.63 -0.60 31.70
CA MET A 126 15.83 -0.04 32.33
C MET A 126 16.19 1.32 31.73
N LYS A 127 16.17 1.42 30.39
CA LYS A 127 16.51 2.64 29.65
C LYS A 127 15.59 3.82 29.99
N TYR A 128 14.28 3.59 30.06
CA TYR A 128 13.32 4.64 30.38
C TYR A 128 12.99 4.72 31.89
N GLY A 129 13.82 4.13 32.73
CA GLY A 129 13.86 4.43 34.17
C GLY A 129 12.92 3.59 35.05
N TYR A 130 13.09 2.27 35.07
CA TYR A 130 12.44 1.39 36.05
C TYR A 130 12.86 1.70 37.51
N PRO A 131 11.98 1.55 38.52
CA PRO A 131 12.30 1.84 39.92
C PRO A 131 13.48 1.02 40.45
N SER A 132 14.43 1.69 41.09
CA SER A 132 15.69 1.10 41.58
C SER A 132 15.47 -0.09 42.50
N GLU A 133 14.50 -0.03 43.41
CA GLU A 133 14.15 -1.11 44.36
C GLU A 133 13.65 -2.39 43.67
N GLN A 134 13.18 -2.30 42.42
CA GLN A 134 12.60 -3.41 41.68
C GLN A 134 13.49 -3.87 40.51
N LYS A 135 14.63 -3.20 40.26
CA LYS A 135 15.56 -3.55 39.18
C LYS A 135 16.10 -4.98 39.31
N GLU A 136 16.32 -5.44 40.53
CA GLU A 136 16.81 -6.81 40.78
C GLU A 136 15.86 -7.87 40.20
N LYS A 137 14.54 -7.63 40.24
CA LYS A 137 13.54 -8.53 39.65
C LYS A 137 13.69 -8.64 38.13
N LEU A 138 13.98 -7.53 37.46
CA LEU A 138 14.20 -7.50 36.00
C LEU A 138 15.51 -8.20 35.64
N ILE A 139 16.58 -7.97 36.41
CA ILE A 139 17.88 -8.62 36.19
C ILE A 139 17.74 -10.14 36.31
N LYS A 140 17.11 -10.64 37.39
CA LYS A 140 16.85 -12.08 37.56
C LYS A 140 16.03 -12.67 36.41
N ARG A 141 15.00 -11.94 35.95
CA ARG A 141 14.19 -12.35 34.78
C ARG A 141 15.01 -12.39 33.49
N LYS A 142 15.87 -11.39 33.24
CA LYS A 142 16.74 -11.34 32.07
C LYS A 142 17.74 -12.50 32.06
N GLN A 143 18.37 -12.79 33.20
CA GLN A 143 19.26 -13.95 33.37
C GLN A 143 18.53 -15.26 33.06
N PHE A 144 17.33 -15.45 33.60
CA PHE A 144 16.49 -16.61 33.30
C PHE A 144 16.20 -16.75 31.80
N CYS A 145 15.84 -15.65 31.12
CA CYS A 145 15.56 -15.66 29.69
C CYS A 145 16.79 -16.01 28.85
N LEU A 146 17.97 -15.44 29.18
CA LEU A 146 19.22 -15.70 28.46
C LEU A 146 19.60 -17.18 28.50
N GLN A 147 19.47 -17.83 29.66
CA GLN A 147 19.72 -19.27 29.82
C GLN A 147 18.80 -20.16 28.96
N HIS A 148 17.61 -19.67 28.58
CA HIS A 148 16.67 -20.40 27.73
C HIS A 148 16.92 -20.13 26.23
N ILE A 149 17.32 -18.93 25.85
CA ILE A 149 17.64 -18.59 24.44
C ILE A 149 18.89 -19.33 23.94
N GLU A 150 19.92 -19.48 24.78
CA GLU A 150 21.14 -20.22 24.44
C GLU A 150 20.87 -21.70 24.06
N LYS A 151 19.72 -22.25 24.47
CA LYS A 151 19.27 -23.60 24.10
C LYS A 151 18.54 -23.64 22.75
N GLU A 152 18.03 -22.51 22.26
CA GLU A 152 17.23 -22.41 21.03
C GLU A 152 18.07 -22.02 19.79
N THR A 153 19.24 -21.40 19.96
CA THR A 153 20.07 -20.85 18.88
C THR A 153 20.91 -21.87 18.08
N LYS A 154 20.42 -23.09 17.85
CA LYS A 154 21.06 -24.06 16.94
C LYS A 154 20.59 -24.03 15.48
N CYS A 155 19.59 -23.22 15.12
CA CYS A 155 19.18 -23.08 13.72
C CYS A 155 18.52 -21.73 13.43
N ARG A 156 19.24 -20.82 12.75
CA ARG A 156 18.77 -19.98 11.62
C ARG A 156 19.72 -18.80 11.41
N ASN A 157 20.69 -18.99 10.53
CA ASN A 157 21.18 -17.91 9.69
C ASN A 157 20.65 -18.20 8.29
N LYS A 158 19.74 -17.37 7.80
CA LYS A 158 19.50 -17.25 6.36
C LYS A 158 19.74 -15.80 6.01
N GLU A 159 20.76 -15.65 5.18
CA GLU A 159 21.29 -14.40 4.64
C GLU A 159 20.17 -13.59 3.98
N THR A 160 19.97 -12.37 4.45
CA THR A 160 19.40 -11.29 3.64
C THR A 160 20.49 -10.82 2.69
N GLN A 161 20.68 -11.57 1.59
CA GLN A 161 21.61 -11.18 0.53
C GLN A 161 21.01 -10.00 -0.26
N ARG A 162 21.80 -8.94 -0.39
CA ARG A 162 21.44 -7.69 -1.05
C ARG A 162 21.44 -7.92 -2.56
N CYS A 163 20.27 -7.84 -3.20
CA CYS A 163 20.04 -8.29 -4.60
C CYS A 163 20.39 -7.24 -5.68
N GLU A 164 21.28 -6.28 -5.40
CA GLU A 164 21.70 -5.27 -6.40
C GLU A 164 22.57 -5.86 -7.52
N GLU A 165 22.99 -7.13 -7.41
CA GLU A 165 23.91 -7.81 -8.34
C GLU A 165 23.28 -8.22 -9.69
N ASN A 166 21.95 -8.29 -9.79
CA ASN A 166 21.26 -8.85 -10.97
C ASN A 166 20.95 -7.81 -12.05
N ILE A 167 21.12 -6.52 -11.77
CA ILE A 167 20.78 -5.42 -12.68
C ILE A 167 21.89 -4.38 -12.77
N LYS A 168 21.94 -3.66 -13.90
CA LYS A 168 22.84 -2.51 -14.10
C LYS A 168 22.14 -1.43 -14.91
N GLN A 169 22.59 -0.18 -14.75
CA GLN A 169 22.15 0.91 -15.61
C GLN A 169 22.99 0.94 -16.89
N LYS A 170 22.35 0.93 -18.06
CA LYS A 170 22.97 1.03 -19.38
C LYS A 170 22.14 2.00 -20.23
N GLU A 171 22.76 3.09 -20.70
CA GLU A 171 22.11 4.10 -21.56
C GLU A 171 20.79 4.67 -20.97
N GLY A 172 20.74 4.84 -19.65
CA GLY A 172 19.55 5.33 -18.95
C GLY A 172 18.46 4.28 -18.72
N GLU A 173 18.67 3.03 -19.13
CA GLU A 173 17.78 1.91 -18.89
C GLU A 173 18.35 0.96 -17.83
N ILE A 174 17.48 0.23 -17.14
CA ILE A 174 17.87 -0.84 -16.24
C ILE A 174 17.82 -2.16 -17.02
N VAL A 175 18.95 -2.85 -17.10
CA VAL A 175 19.10 -4.11 -17.83
C VAL A 175 19.59 -5.23 -16.92
N ALA A 176 19.30 -6.48 -17.27
CA ALA A 176 19.82 -7.64 -16.55
C ALA A 176 21.34 -7.79 -16.74
N VAL A 177 22.07 -8.12 -15.67
CA VAL A 177 23.53 -8.33 -15.70
C VAL A 177 23.88 -9.71 -16.25
N HIS A 178 23.02 -10.69 -16.06
CA HIS A 178 23.10 -12.06 -16.58
C HIS A 178 21.68 -12.54 -16.91
N SER A 179 21.57 -13.72 -17.55
CA SER A 179 20.25 -14.31 -17.79
C SER A 179 19.54 -14.65 -16.48
N LEU A 180 18.27 -14.26 -16.36
CA LEU A 180 17.40 -14.57 -15.21
C LEU A 180 16.29 -15.52 -15.66
N LYS A 181 15.97 -16.50 -14.82
CA LYS A 181 14.84 -17.41 -15.06
C LYS A 181 13.57 -16.85 -14.47
N LYS A 182 12.44 -17.25 -15.07
CA LYS A 182 11.12 -16.95 -14.52
C LYS A 182 11.03 -17.35 -13.03
N GLY A 183 10.73 -16.38 -12.18
CA GLY A 183 10.61 -16.52 -10.73
C GLY A 183 11.79 -15.97 -9.93
N ASP A 184 12.92 -15.71 -10.59
CA ASP A 184 14.11 -15.15 -9.96
C ASP A 184 13.83 -13.73 -9.45
N ILE A 185 14.52 -13.36 -8.36
CA ILE A 185 14.50 -11.99 -7.83
C ILE A 185 15.27 -11.12 -8.80
N VAL A 186 14.64 -10.07 -9.32
CA VAL A 186 15.32 -9.07 -10.14
C VAL A 186 16.04 -8.09 -9.21
N PHE A 187 15.33 -7.49 -8.25
CA PHE A 187 15.92 -6.75 -7.14
C PHE A 187 14.93 -6.63 -5.97
N ILE A 188 15.45 -6.19 -4.82
CA ILE A 188 14.68 -5.79 -3.64
C ILE A 188 15.02 -4.33 -3.36
N GLU A 189 14.00 -3.49 -3.19
CA GLU A 189 14.20 -2.05 -2.93
C GLU A 189 13.42 -1.61 -1.69
N ASP A 190 14.11 -0.90 -0.80
CA ASP A 190 13.50 -0.16 0.30
C ASP A 190 12.85 1.13 -0.21
N SER A 191 11.59 1.39 0.18
CA SER A 191 10.95 2.66 -0.17
C SER A 191 11.75 3.85 0.36
N TRP A 192 12.03 4.83 -0.51
CA TRP A 192 12.69 6.07 -0.12
C TRP A 192 11.77 6.91 0.76
N CYS A 193 10.49 7.07 0.41
CA CYS A 193 9.50 7.77 1.23
C CYS A 193 8.20 6.97 1.29
N THR A 194 7.44 7.08 2.37
CA THR A 194 6.19 6.33 2.56
C THR A 194 5.10 7.15 3.23
N SER A 195 3.85 6.76 3.00
CA SER A 195 2.66 7.26 3.68
C SER A 195 1.74 6.08 4.01
N LEU A 196 1.51 5.83 5.30
CA LEU A 196 0.64 4.74 5.76
C LEU A 196 -0.80 5.25 5.73
N ASP A 197 -1.74 4.41 5.30
CA ASP A 197 -3.15 4.77 5.38
C ASP A 197 -3.59 4.74 6.86
N LYS A 198 -4.41 5.71 7.26
CA LYS A 198 -4.85 5.94 8.64
C LYS A 198 -5.53 4.72 9.26
N ASP A 199 -6.19 3.91 8.44
CA ASP A 199 -6.89 2.71 8.90
C ASP A 199 -5.89 1.66 9.45
N TYR A 200 -4.62 1.79 9.09
CA TYR A 200 -3.53 0.89 9.50
C TYR A 200 -2.58 1.49 10.56
N TYR A 201 -2.78 2.75 10.99
CA TYR A 201 -1.97 3.37 12.07
C TYR A 201 -1.95 2.55 13.35
N PHE A 202 -3.06 1.88 13.60
CA PHE A 202 -3.12 0.86 14.61
C PHE A 202 -2.44 -0.40 14.04
N THR A 203 -2.98 -1.16 13.10
CA THR A 203 -2.44 -2.52 12.84
C THR A 203 -0.97 -2.65 12.43
N HIS A 204 -0.32 -1.59 11.93
CA HIS A 204 1.04 -1.63 11.37
C HIS A 204 2.02 -0.64 11.99
N CYS A 205 3.30 -0.93 11.80
CA CYS A 205 4.36 0.01 12.13
C CYS A 205 4.31 1.21 11.19
N TYR A 206 4.20 2.39 11.79
CA TYR A 206 4.12 3.64 11.06
C TYR A 206 5.35 3.95 10.20
N ASN A 207 6.52 3.38 10.55
CA ASN A 207 7.77 3.57 9.81
C ASN A 207 8.02 2.49 8.74
N CYS A 208 7.95 1.21 9.11
CA CYS A 208 8.34 0.11 8.22
C CYS A 208 7.17 -0.67 7.61
N PHE A 209 5.94 -0.40 8.04
CA PHE A 209 4.69 -1.01 7.58
C PHE A 209 4.56 -2.50 7.91
N ASN A 210 5.46 -3.08 8.72
CA ASN A 210 5.26 -4.42 9.24
C ASN A 210 4.10 -4.44 10.23
N LYS A 211 3.27 -5.48 10.16
CA LYS A 211 2.17 -5.70 11.11
C LYS A 211 2.72 -5.80 12.53
N ILE A 212 2.08 -5.12 13.47
CA ILE A 212 2.51 -5.08 14.87
C ILE A 212 1.67 -6.06 15.70
N ASP A 213 2.36 -6.94 16.42
CA ASP A 213 1.78 -7.69 17.54
C ASP A 213 1.96 -6.89 18.84
N ALA A 214 1.00 -6.99 19.76
CA ALA A 214 1.09 -6.42 21.11
C ALA A 214 2.42 -6.79 21.80
N LYS A 215 2.95 -7.99 21.55
CA LYS A 215 4.21 -8.51 22.12
C LYS A 215 5.45 -7.70 21.75
N THR A 216 5.43 -6.96 20.63
CA THR A 216 6.59 -6.20 20.11
C THR A 216 6.27 -4.73 19.91
N LEU A 217 5.12 -4.25 20.42
CA LEU A 217 4.67 -2.89 20.20
C LEU A 217 5.57 -1.87 20.92
N PHE A 218 5.90 -0.79 20.22
CA PHE A 218 6.59 0.39 20.72
C PHE A 218 5.78 1.67 20.41
N PRO A 219 5.64 2.64 21.33
CA PRO A 219 4.77 3.79 21.14
C PRO A 219 5.50 4.99 20.52
N CYS A 220 4.77 5.94 19.94
CA CYS A 220 5.26 7.32 19.84
C CYS A 220 5.37 7.93 21.24
N PHE A 221 6.33 8.81 21.53
CA PHE A 221 6.43 9.46 22.84
C PHE A 221 5.42 10.58 23.05
N THR A 222 4.93 11.20 21.97
CA THR A 222 4.07 12.39 22.06
C THR A 222 2.59 12.06 21.81
N CYS A 223 2.27 11.27 20.78
CA CYS A 223 0.89 10.88 20.49
C CYS A 223 0.60 9.42 20.86
N SER A 224 -0.69 9.09 20.96
CA SER A 224 -1.21 7.73 21.17
C SER A 224 -1.66 7.05 19.87
N LYS A 225 -1.52 7.72 18.71
CA LYS A 225 -2.15 7.29 17.44
C LYS A 225 -1.36 6.24 16.68
N VAL A 226 -0.07 6.49 16.52
CA VAL A 226 0.82 5.63 15.75
C VAL A 226 1.66 4.77 16.69
N ARG A 227 2.06 3.61 16.18
CA ARG A 227 2.93 2.68 16.88
C ARG A 227 3.99 2.10 15.94
N PHE A 228 5.01 1.54 16.56
CA PHE A 228 6.22 1.04 15.92
C PHE A 228 6.51 -0.37 16.38
N CYS A 229 7.25 -1.14 15.57
CA CYS A 229 7.69 -2.48 15.95
C CYS A 229 8.89 -2.46 16.91
N CYS A 230 9.56 -1.32 17.06
CA CYS A 230 10.74 -1.14 17.90
C CYS A 230 11.07 0.35 18.10
N GLU A 231 11.98 0.63 19.03
CA GLU A 231 12.46 1.98 19.32
C GLU A 231 13.12 2.63 18.09
N SER A 232 13.95 1.88 17.34
CA SER A 232 14.66 2.43 16.18
C SER A 232 13.70 2.94 15.10
N CYS A 233 12.61 2.20 14.82
CA CYS A 233 11.55 2.66 13.92
C CYS A 233 10.84 3.94 14.42
N SER A 234 10.64 4.07 15.73
CA SER A 234 10.06 5.28 16.33
C SER A 234 10.98 6.49 16.17
N ILE A 235 12.27 6.33 16.46
CA ILE A 235 13.27 7.39 16.34
C ILE A 235 13.45 7.78 14.87
N GLU A 236 13.55 6.80 13.98
CA GLU A 236 13.68 7.02 12.54
C GLU A 236 12.48 7.81 12.00
N ALA A 237 11.25 7.40 12.31
CA ALA A 237 10.05 8.15 11.90
C ALA A 237 10.03 9.57 12.46
N TRP A 238 10.40 9.75 13.72
CA TRP A 238 10.49 11.06 14.37
C TRP A 238 11.45 11.99 13.62
N ASN A 239 12.65 11.50 13.32
CA ASN A 239 13.68 12.25 12.61
C ASN A 239 13.28 12.57 11.17
N LYS A 240 12.55 11.66 10.51
CA LYS A 240 12.14 11.77 9.10
C LYS A 240 10.84 12.52 8.85
N GLY A 241 10.26 13.15 9.87
CA GLY A 241 9.15 14.09 9.68
C GLY A 241 7.97 13.90 10.62
N HIS A 242 7.83 12.76 11.30
CA HIS A 242 6.67 12.51 12.17
C HIS A 242 6.50 13.59 13.24
N LYS A 243 7.61 14.18 13.74
CA LYS A 243 7.58 15.30 14.70
C LYS A 243 6.74 16.50 14.24
N TYR A 244 6.63 16.75 12.94
CA TYR A 244 5.87 17.88 12.36
C TYR A 244 4.39 17.56 12.14
N GLU A 245 4.00 16.29 12.11
CA GLU A 245 2.62 15.84 11.90
C GLU A 245 2.01 15.16 13.14
N CYS A 246 2.82 14.85 14.16
CA CYS A 246 2.45 14.01 15.29
C CYS A 246 1.18 14.46 16.01
N GLN A 247 0.96 15.77 16.15
CA GLN A 247 -0.22 16.32 16.83
C GLN A 247 -1.45 16.44 15.92
N PHE A 248 -1.27 16.16 14.63
CA PHE A 248 -2.14 16.63 13.57
C PHE A 248 -2.39 15.57 12.48
N LEU A 249 -2.12 14.29 12.77
CA LEU A 249 -2.29 13.19 11.82
C LEU A 249 -3.71 13.04 11.25
N ASP A 250 -4.74 13.62 11.88
CA ASP A 250 -6.11 13.62 11.35
C ASP A 250 -6.31 14.60 10.19
N ILE A 251 -5.48 15.64 10.12
CA ILE A 251 -5.56 16.69 9.10
C ILE A 251 -5.46 16.09 7.69
N TRP A 252 -4.66 15.05 7.53
CA TRP A 252 -4.51 14.31 6.27
C TRP A 252 -5.84 13.80 5.71
N SER A 253 -6.79 13.44 6.58
CA SER A 253 -8.12 12.96 6.17
C SER A 253 -9.18 14.06 6.07
N THR A 254 -8.97 15.20 6.74
CA THR A 254 -9.96 16.27 6.86
C THR A 254 -9.79 17.37 5.80
N LEU A 255 -8.54 17.72 5.44
CA LEU A 255 -8.27 18.81 4.49
C LEU A 255 -8.41 18.39 3.01
N PHE A 256 -8.41 17.10 2.70
CA PHE A 256 -8.15 16.61 1.33
C PHE A 256 -9.22 15.66 0.76
N PHE A 257 -10.46 15.72 1.25
CA PHE A 257 -11.57 14.85 0.78
C PHE A 257 -11.80 14.91 -0.75
N GLU A 258 -11.40 16.01 -1.41
CA GLU A 258 -11.55 16.23 -2.86
C GLU A 258 -10.37 15.71 -3.71
N ILE A 259 -9.31 15.18 -3.09
CA ILE A 259 -8.13 14.64 -3.76
C ILE A 259 -8.15 13.13 -3.57
N SER A 260 -7.64 12.38 -4.56
CA SER A 260 -7.56 10.92 -4.51
C SER A 260 -7.03 10.46 -3.15
N LYS A 261 -7.53 9.34 -2.62
CA LYS A 261 -7.57 9.05 -1.18
C LYS A 261 -6.24 9.07 -0.40
N ASN A 262 -5.04 9.16 -0.99
CA ASN A 262 -3.78 8.93 -0.26
C ASN A 262 -2.45 9.65 -0.68
N PRO A 263 -2.32 10.55 -1.70
CA PRO A 263 -1.02 11.09 -2.13
C PRO A 263 -0.53 12.37 -1.42
N VAL A 264 -1.34 13.01 -0.57
CA VAL A 264 -1.00 14.34 -0.04
C VAL A 264 0.03 14.29 1.09
N GLN A 265 -0.15 13.37 2.04
CA GLN A 265 0.83 13.15 3.11
C GLN A 265 2.18 12.68 2.54
N LEU A 266 2.16 11.84 1.50
CA LEU A 266 3.37 11.41 0.81
C LEU A 266 4.17 12.60 0.24
N ALA A 267 3.50 13.61 -0.33
CA ALA A 267 4.15 14.80 -0.87
C ALA A 267 4.89 15.59 0.22
N ALA A 268 4.25 15.79 1.37
CA ALA A 268 4.88 16.43 2.51
C ALA A 268 6.05 15.59 3.05
N ASN A 269 5.84 14.28 3.21
CA ASN A 269 6.88 13.37 3.69
C ASN A 269 8.11 13.35 2.77
N MET A 270 7.95 13.55 1.46
CA MET A 270 9.09 13.65 0.54
C MET A 270 10.01 14.83 0.90
N ILE A 271 9.46 15.97 1.31
CA ILE A 271 10.26 17.13 1.74
C ILE A 271 10.79 16.92 3.17
N LEU A 272 9.91 16.52 4.10
CA LEU A 272 10.28 16.39 5.51
C LEU A 272 11.34 15.33 5.75
N ARG A 273 11.33 14.25 4.97
CA ARG A 273 12.32 13.16 5.07
C ARG A 273 13.69 13.57 4.56
N ALA A 274 13.75 14.43 3.55
CA ALA A 274 15.02 14.98 3.07
C ALA A 274 15.67 15.93 4.09
N ASP A 275 14.93 16.33 5.13
CA ASP A 275 15.13 17.56 5.90
C ASP A 275 14.81 18.80 5.06
N VAL A 276 14.06 19.74 5.64
CA VAL A 276 13.56 20.92 4.92
C VAL A 276 14.71 21.80 4.45
N SER A 277 15.75 21.96 5.28
CA SER A 277 16.92 22.77 4.92
C SER A 277 17.70 22.15 3.77
N HIS A 278 17.96 20.84 3.84
CA HIS A 278 18.63 20.14 2.74
C HIS A 278 17.79 20.14 1.45
N ALA A 279 16.47 19.98 1.55
CA ALA A 279 15.59 20.04 0.37
C ALA A 279 15.65 21.41 -0.32
N ILE A 280 15.70 22.49 0.46
CA ILE A 280 15.83 23.86 -0.05
C ILE A 280 17.22 24.08 -0.67
N GLU A 281 18.28 23.64 0.00
CA GLU A 281 19.66 23.75 -0.49
C GLU A 281 19.88 22.96 -1.78
N ALA A 282 19.36 21.72 -1.86
CA ALA A 282 19.45 20.88 -3.05
C ALA A 282 18.87 21.55 -4.31
N VAL A 283 17.79 22.31 -4.14
CA VAL A 283 17.20 23.10 -5.23
C VAL A 283 18.07 24.31 -5.57
N ARG A 284 18.52 25.06 -4.55
CA ARG A 284 19.27 26.31 -4.72
C ARG A 284 20.64 26.12 -5.32
N ASN A 285 21.33 25.03 -4.97
CA ASN A 285 22.65 24.71 -5.47
C ASN A 285 22.62 24.15 -6.90
N GLY A 286 21.43 24.06 -7.51
CA GLY A 286 21.25 23.80 -8.93
C GLY A 286 21.77 22.44 -9.36
N ASN A 287 21.05 21.36 -9.02
CA ASN A 287 21.28 20.01 -9.57
C ASN A 287 22.75 19.56 -9.57
N ASP A 288 23.56 20.06 -8.63
CA ASP A 288 24.97 19.70 -8.57
C ASP A 288 25.05 18.17 -8.45
N ASN A 289 25.79 17.55 -9.38
CA ASN A 289 25.87 16.10 -9.51
C ASN A 289 26.73 15.49 -8.40
N SER A 290 27.06 16.25 -7.35
CA SER A 290 27.62 15.68 -6.14
C SER A 290 26.66 14.58 -5.67
N HIS A 291 27.18 13.37 -5.54
CA HIS A 291 26.47 12.19 -5.05
C HIS A 291 26.00 12.34 -3.57
N GLU A 292 26.01 13.55 -3.04
CA GLU A 292 25.88 13.90 -1.62
C GLU A 292 24.41 13.95 -1.18
N TYR A 293 23.46 14.22 -2.08
CA TYR A 293 22.04 14.35 -1.73
C TYR A 293 21.14 13.34 -2.46
N GLU A 294 20.65 12.33 -1.74
CA GLU A 294 19.66 11.36 -2.25
C GLU A 294 18.40 12.04 -2.82
N TYR A 295 18.04 13.20 -2.29
CA TYR A 295 16.87 13.97 -2.71
C TYR A 295 16.95 14.50 -4.15
N ASN A 296 18.14 14.69 -4.73
CA ASN A 296 18.28 15.09 -6.13
C ASN A 296 17.68 14.05 -7.09
N ARG A 297 17.72 12.75 -6.72
CA ARG A 297 17.06 11.69 -7.50
C ARG A 297 15.54 11.85 -7.46
N ILE A 298 15.00 12.31 -6.35
CA ILE A 298 13.57 12.57 -6.16
C ILE A 298 13.13 13.77 -6.99
N LEU A 299 13.90 14.87 -7.00
CA LEU A 299 13.61 16.04 -7.83
C LEU A 299 13.61 15.73 -9.34
N LYS A 300 14.37 14.72 -9.77
CA LYS A 300 14.48 14.24 -11.16
C LYS A 300 13.38 13.25 -11.57
N LEU A 301 12.52 12.79 -10.64
CA LEU A 301 11.37 11.95 -11.00
C LEU A 301 10.42 12.71 -11.93
N LYS A 302 9.83 11.99 -12.88
CA LYS A 302 8.85 12.55 -13.82
C LYS A 302 7.67 13.15 -13.06
N ASP A 303 7.24 14.34 -13.43
CA ASP A 303 6.02 14.94 -12.91
C ASP A 303 4.97 15.10 -14.00
N ALA A 304 3.70 15.11 -13.58
CA ALA A 304 2.58 15.25 -14.49
C ALA A 304 2.43 16.69 -15.03
N GLY A 305 3.18 17.67 -14.50
CA GLY A 305 3.07 19.06 -14.86
C GLY A 305 1.63 19.57 -14.87
N GLU A 306 1.24 20.21 -15.97
CA GLU A 306 -0.12 20.74 -16.19
C GLU A 306 -1.11 19.70 -16.73
N ASN A 307 -0.66 18.47 -16.98
CA ASN A 307 -1.52 17.40 -17.50
C ASN A 307 -2.37 16.72 -16.40
N CYS A 308 -2.17 17.06 -15.11
CA CYS A 308 -2.98 16.56 -14.01
C CYS A 308 -3.94 17.63 -13.44
N LYS A 309 -4.84 17.21 -12.54
CA LYS A 309 -5.67 18.12 -11.74
C LYS A 309 -4.79 19.18 -11.06
N ASP A 310 -5.28 20.43 -11.01
CA ASP A 310 -4.57 21.50 -10.34
C ASP A 310 -4.56 21.29 -8.82
N PHE A 311 -3.37 21.04 -8.26
CA PHE A 311 -3.13 20.85 -6.84
C PHE A 311 -2.62 22.13 -6.13
N SER A 312 -2.63 23.29 -6.80
CA SER A 312 -2.10 24.55 -6.23
C SER A 312 -2.81 24.93 -4.94
N LYS A 313 -4.14 24.82 -4.89
CA LYS A 313 -4.92 25.05 -3.67
C LYS A 313 -4.57 24.06 -2.55
N SER A 314 -4.33 22.80 -2.90
CA SER A 314 -3.96 21.74 -1.95
C SER A 314 -2.58 21.98 -1.35
N ALA A 315 -1.61 22.36 -2.20
CA ALA A 315 -0.27 22.76 -1.77
C ALA A 315 -0.33 24.02 -0.88
N ALA A 316 -1.19 24.99 -1.20
CA ALA A 316 -1.39 26.17 -0.35
C ALA A 316 -1.98 25.81 1.03
N LEU A 317 -2.96 24.91 1.11
CA LEU A 317 -3.50 24.43 2.37
C LEU A 317 -2.43 23.73 3.24
N LEU A 318 -1.60 22.88 2.62
CA LEU A 318 -0.46 22.26 3.31
C LEU A 318 0.55 23.31 3.78
N LEU A 319 0.84 24.30 2.94
CA LEU A 319 1.74 25.39 3.28
C LEU A 319 1.20 26.19 4.47
N THR A 320 -0.11 26.46 4.55
CA THR A 320 -0.74 27.10 5.72
C THR A 320 -0.56 26.26 6.97
N TYR A 321 -0.78 24.94 6.87
CA TYR A 321 -0.55 24.04 8.00
C TYR A 321 0.91 24.07 8.49
N PHE A 322 1.88 23.91 7.59
CA PHE A 322 3.30 23.84 7.98
C PHE A 322 3.85 25.18 8.47
N SER A 323 3.40 26.28 7.87
CA SER A 323 3.81 27.62 8.29
C SER A 323 3.19 28.00 9.64
N GLU A 324 1.89 27.77 9.87
CA GLU A 324 1.19 28.27 11.07
C GLU A 324 1.18 27.31 12.25
N PHE A 325 1.10 26.00 12.02
CA PHE A 325 0.84 25.02 13.08
C PHE A 325 2.02 24.09 13.35
N ALA A 326 2.68 23.60 12.31
CA ALA A 326 3.88 22.77 12.46
C ALA A 326 5.14 23.56 12.89
N LYS A 327 5.00 24.89 13.02
CA LYS A 327 6.05 25.83 13.46
C LYS A 327 7.32 25.77 12.61
N LEU A 328 7.18 25.72 11.29
CA LEU A 328 8.29 26.17 10.43
C LEU A 328 8.66 27.62 10.82
N PRO A 329 9.92 28.05 10.68
CA PRO A 329 10.32 29.40 11.05
C PRO A 329 9.37 30.44 10.42
N GLN A 330 8.66 31.23 11.24
CA GLN A 330 7.82 32.34 10.79
C GLN A 330 8.54 33.70 10.87
N ARG A 331 8.10 34.70 10.06
CA ARG A 331 8.48 36.11 10.26
C ARG A 331 7.76 36.68 11.49
N LYS A 332 8.37 37.63 12.20
CA LYS A 332 7.76 38.29 13.36
C LYS A 332 6.81 39.45 12.99
N ASP A 333 6.87 39.98 11.75
CA ASP A 333 6.42 41.38 11.52
C ASP A 333 5.53 41.65 10.28
N GLY A 334 4.86 40.64 9.72
CA GLY A 334 3.76 40.86 8.75
C GLY A 334 4.12 41.41 7.36
N GLN A 335 5.39 41.67 7.04
CA GLN A 335 5.82 42.10 5.70
C GLN A 335 6.51 40.94 4.98
N GLN A 336 5.97 40.54 3.81
CA GLN A 336 6.43 39.51 2.84
C GLN A 336 6.68 38.08 3.37
N LEU A 337 6.50 37.05 2.54
CA LEU A 337 6.83 35.66 2.89
C LEU A 337 8.35 35.45 2.82
N ARG A 338 8.93 34.58 3.66
CA ARG A 338 10.32 34.14 3.43
C ARG A 338 10.39 33.35 2.13
N ASP A 339 11.44 33.58 1.35
CA ASP A 339 11.73 32.86 0.09
C ASP A 339 11.68 31.34 0.26
N ASP A 340 12.15 30.83 1.41
CA ASP A 340 12.10 29.42 1.81
C ASP A 340 10.68 28.86 1.90
N ILE A 341 9.74 29.65 2.44
CA ILE A 341 8.35 29.23 2.62
C ILE A 341 7.67 29.15 1.26
N GLN A 342 7.92 30.12 0.39
CA GLN A 342 7.41 30.12 -0.98
C GLN A 342 7.97 28.91 -1.75
N LEU A 343 9.26 28.65 -1.63
CA LEU A 343 9.92 27.50 -2.23
C LEU A 343 9.36 26.17 -1.69
N PHE A 344 9.14 26.05 -0.38
CA PHE A 344 8.49 24.88 0.23
C PHE A 344 7.10 24.65 -0.37
N GLY A 345 6.32 25.72 -0.58
CA GLY A 345 5.05 25.67 -1.30
C GLY A 345 5.19 25.13 -2.72
N GLY A 346 6.15 25.66 -3.48
CA GLY A 346 6.47 25.18 -4.84
C GLY A 346 6.87 23.70 -4.87
N LEU A 347 7.68 23.25 -3.90
CA LEU A 347 8.08 21.85 -3.75
C LEU A 347 6.89 20.93 -3.41
N LEU A 348 5.97 21.38 -2.55
CA LEU A 348 4.74 20.63 -2.27
C LEU A 348 3.94 20.39 -3.56
N LEU A 349 3.75 21.43 -4.38
CA LEU A 349 3.06 21.29 -5.65
C LEU A 349 3.82 20.37 -6.61
N LYS A 350 5.15 20.51 -6.71
CA LYS A 350 5.99 19.62 -7.52
C LYS A 350 5.82 18.16 -7.13
N HIS A 351 5.87 17.84 -5.84
CA HIS A 351 5.72 16.46 -5.38
C HIS A 351 4.29 15.93 -5.55
N LEU A 352 3.25 16.76 -5.40
CA LEU A 352 1.88 16.37 -5.71
C LEU A 352 1.72 15.98 -7.19
N GLN A 353 2.44 16.65 -8.10
CA GLN A 353 2.49 16.30 -9.53
C GLN A 353 3.36 15.04 -9.79
N GLN A 354 4.49 14.87 -9.08
CA GLN A 354 5.33 13.66 -9.20
C GLN A 354 4.61 12.41 -8.71
N ILE A 355 3.88 12.49 -7.61
CA ILE A 355 3.23 11.33 -7.01
C ILE A 355 2.17 10.73 -7.95
N GLN A 356 1.52 11.53 -8.81
CA GLN A 356 0.56 10.99 -9.79
C GLN A 356 1.19 9.93 -10.70
N LEU A 357 2.48 10.06 -11.02
CA LEU A 357 3.19 9.16 -11.91
C LEU A 357 4.04 8.11 -11.19
N ASN A 358 4.45 8.40 -9.95
CA ASN A 358 5.49 7.63 -9.26
C ASN A 358 5.04 6.94 -7.97
N ALA A 359 3.86 7.25 -7.40
CA ALA A 359 3.42 6.53 -6.20
C ALA A 359 3.18 5.06 -6.51
N VAL A 360 3.81 4.20 -5.71
CA VAL A 360 3.58 2.76 -5.74
C VAL A 360 2.67 2.39 -4.57
N PRO A 361 1.48 1.82 -4.80
CA PRO A 361 0.65 1.30 -3.73
C PRO A 361 1.35 0.10 -3.07
N ILE A 362 1.51 0.14 -1.76
CA ILE A 362 2.05 -0.96 -0.96
C ILE A 362 0.87 -1.85 -0.58
N LEU A 363 0.89 -3.07 -1.10
CA LEU A 363 -0.22 -4.02 -0.99
C LEU A 363 0.06 -5.05 0.09
N GLU A 364 -0.90 -5.28 0.97
CA GLU A 364 -0.92 -6.43 1.89
C GLU A 364 -1.98 -7.43 1.44
N HIS A 365 -1.65 -8.72 1.50
CA HIS A 365 -2.61 -9.80 1.31
C HIS A 365 -3.30 -10.11 2.64
N ASP A 366 -4.56 -9.72 2.78
CA ASP A 366 -5.35 -10.12 3.95
C ASP A 366 -5.87 -11.56 3.77
N PHE A 367 -5.24 -12.51 4.46
CA PHE A 367 -5.73 -13.90 4.56
C PHE A 367 -6.71 -14.09 5.73
N THR A 368 -6.89 -13.09 6.60
CA THR A 368 -7.56 -13.22 7.90
C THR A 368 -9.07 -12.93 7.88
N THR A 369 -9.63 -12.37 6.81
CA THR A 369 -11.08 -12.12 6.68
C THR A 369 -11.92 -13.35 6.28
N LEU A 370 -11.35 -14.56 6.33
CA LEU A 370 -12.00 -15.78 5.85
C LEU A 370 -13.07 -16.40 6.77
N MET A 371 -13.43 -15.78 7.90
CA MET A 371 -14.43 -16.37 8.81
C MET A 371 -15.74 -15.61 8.94
N HIS A 372 -15.85 -14.34 8.53
CA HIS A 372 -17.13 -13.61 8.66
C HIS A 372 -17.51 -12.63 7.55
N GLU A 373 -16.67 -12.41 6.53
CA GLU A 373 -17.07 -11.64 5.34
C GLU A 373 -16.80 -12.43 4.06
N SER A 374 -17.82 -13.16 3.63
CA SER A 374 -17.92 -13.66 2.27
C SER A 374 -17.88 -12.48 1.28
N THR A 375 -16.93 -12.45 0.32
CA THR A 375 -17.19 -12.07 -1.10
C THR A 375 -15.97 -11.84 -2.02
N LYS A 376 -14.71 -11.91 -1.57
CA LYS A 376 -13.56 -11.87 -2.50
C LYS A 376 -12.48 -12.86 -2.09
N LEU A 377 -12.20 -13.82 -2.98
CA LEU A 377 -11.18 -14.85 -2.75
C LEU A 377 -9.75 -14.28 -2.66
N PHE A 378 -9.50 -13.05 -3.12
CA PHE A 378 -8.24 -12.32 -2.94
C PHE A 378 -8.52 -10.82 -3.01
N GLN A 379 -8.45 -10.10 -1.88
CA GLN A 379 -8.38 -8.64 -1.91
C GLN A 379 -6.99 -8.23 -1.43
N GLU A 380 -6.16 -7.79 -2.36
CA GLU A 380 -4.99 -6.96 -2.04
C GLU A 380 -5.52 -5.60 -1.61
N SER A 381 -5.24 -5.23 -0.36
CA SER A 381 -5.58 -3.91 0.14
C SER A 381 -4.32 -3.06 0.12
N ALA A 382 -4.42 -1.88 -0.50
CA ALA A 382 -3.36 -0.89 -0.39
C ALA A 382 -3.35 -0.38 1.06
N ILE A 383 -2.29 -0.69 1.80
CA ILE A 383 -2.11 -0.24 3.18
C ILE A 383 -1.43 1.13 3.26
N GLY A 384 -0.88 1.59 2.13
CA GLY A 384 -0.22 2.88 2.01
C GLY A 384 0.47 3.00 0.66
N TYR A 385 1.33 4.00 0.52
CA TYR A 385 2.06 4.30 -0.71
C TYR A 385 3.54 4.57 -0.43
N GLY A 386 4.38 4.29 -1.41
CA GLY A 386 5.82 4.56 -1.36
C GLY A 386 6.39 5.12 -2.65
N ILE A 387 7.58 5.71 -2.55
CA ILE A 387 8.42 6.16 -3.66
C ILE A 387 9.66 5.27 -3.72
N TYR A 388 9.89 4.64 -4.87
CA TYR A 388 10.91 3.62 -5.09
C TYR A 388 11.74 4.04 -6.29
N THR A 389 12.81 4.79 -6.05
CA THR A 389 13.57 5.47 -7.11
C THR A 389 14.04 4.54 -8.24
N LEU A 390 14.48 3.33 -7.92
CA LEU A 390 14.91 2.35 -8.91
C LEU A 390 13.71 1.76 -9.65
N TYR A 391 12.67 1.30 -8.94
CA TYR A 391 11.44 0.82 -9.58
C TYR A 391 10.76 1.86 -10.47
N ASN A 392 10.71 3.13 -10.03
CA ASN A 392 10.13 4.25 -10.78
C ASN A 392 10.93 4.60 -12.05
N SER A 393 12.18 4.16 -12.16
CA SER A 393 12.99 4.33 -13.37
C SER A 393 12.74 3.25 -14.45
N LEU A 394 12.04 2.17 -14.11
CA LEU A 394 11.77 1.07 -15.03
C LEU A 394 10.80 1.48 -16.15
N LYS A 395 11.00 0.91 -17.33
CA LYS A 395 10.14 1.17 -18.49
C LYS A 395 8.86 0.33 -18.45
N HIS A 396 7.82 0.90 -19.03
CA HIS A 396 6.57 0.19 -19.24
C HIS A 396 6.66 -0.80 -20.40
N SER A 397 6.10 -1.99 -20.22
CA SER A 397 5.68 -2.87 -21.32
C SER A 397 4.28 -3.41 -21.05
N CYS A 398 3.43 -3.48 -22.07
CA CYS A 398 2.13 -4.14 -21.97
C CYS A 398 2.28 -5.67 -21.83
N ASP A 399 3.46 -6.22 -22.11
CA ASP A 399 3.83 -7.62 -21.89
C ASP A 399 5.13 -7.69 -21.06
N PRO A 400 5.09 -7.29 -19.78
CA PRO A 400 6.29 -7.07 -18.98
C PRO A 400 7.05 -8.36 -18.69
N ASN A 401 8.36 -8.24 -18.47
CA ASN A 401 9.22 -9.34 -18.07
C ASN A 401 9.47 -9.41 -16.56
N ALA A 402 9.11 -8.37 -15.79
CA ALA A 402 9.14 -8.35 -14.33
C ALA A 402 7.83 -7.83 -13.70
N LYS A 403 7.55 -8.23 -12.45
CA LYS A 403 6.44 -7.68 -11.65
C LYS A 403 6.77 -7.62 -10.15
N ILE A 404 6.09 -6.73 -9.44
CA ILE A 404 6.07 -6.75 -7.97
C ILE A 404 5.34 -8.03 -7.55
N THR A 405 5.98 -8.83 -6.70
CA THR A 405 5.40 -10.11 -6.24
C THR A 405 5.02 -10.13 -4.78
N ALA A 406 5.62 -9.26 -3.98
CA ALA A 406 5.34 -9.13 -2.56
C ALA A 406 5.92 -7.80 -2.05
N PHE A 407 5.39 -7.39 -0.91
CA PHE A 407 6.01 -6.41 -0.04
C PHE A 407 6.39 -7.08 1.29
N ASP A 408 7.55 -6.72 1.84
CA ASP A 408 7.92 -7.01 3.23
C ASP A 408 7.95 -5.68 3.99
N GLY A 409 6.81 -5.35 4.60
CA GLY A 409 6.52 -4.00 5.07
C GLY A 409 6.55 -3.02 3.90
N ARG A 410 7.48 -2.05 3.93
CA ARG A 410 7.72 -1.09 2.84
C ARG A 410 8.85 -1.49 1.87
N ARG A 411 9.29 -2.76 1.89
CA ARG A 411 10.29 -3.29 0.94
C ARG A 411 9.61 -3.96 -0.24
N LEU A 412 9.91 -3.49 -1.43
CA LEU A 412 9.39 -4.00 -2.69
C LEU A 412 10.24 -5.20 -3.15
N ILE A 413 9.59 -6.30 -3.54
CA ILE A 413 10.24 -7.49 -4.11
C ILE A 413 9.81 -7.67 -5.56
N LEU A 414 10.71 -7.34 -6.50
CA LEU A 414 10.50 -7.48 -7.93
C LEU A 414 11.03 -8.83 -8.42
N ARG A 415 10.22 -9.60 -9.16
CA ARG A 415 10.63 -10.89 -9.75
C ARG A 415 10.36 -10.97 -11.23
N ALA A 416 11.16 -11.78 -11.90
CA ALA A 416 10.99 -12.10 -13.31
C ALA A 416 9.72 -12.93 -13.52
N VAL A 417 8.86 -12.54 -14.47
CA VAL A 417 7.65 -13.28 -14.87
C VAL A 417 7.85 -14.11 -16.13
N LYS A 418 9.00 -13.92 -16.78
CA LYS A 418 9.51 -14.62 -17.95
C LYS A 418 11.01 -14.86 -17.76
N ASP A 419 11.61 -15.66 -18.62
CA ASP A 419 13.05 -15.67 -18.75
C ASP A 419 13.49 -14.31 -19.33
N ILE A 420 14.56 -13.74 -18.78
CA ILE A 420 15.13 -12.45 -19.16
C ILE A 420 16.57 -12.72 -19.60
N ALA A 421 16.94 -12.35 -20.82
CA ALA A 421 18.30 -12.55 -21.32
C ALA A 421 19.27 -11.53 -20.69
N GLU A 422 20.56 -11.86 -20.72
CA GLU A 422 21.61 -10.89 -20.36
C GLU A 422 21.49 -9.61 -21.22
N ASN A 423 21.63 -8.44 -20.59
CA ASN A 423 21.48 -7.12 -21.19
C ASN A 423 20.07 -6.79 -21.71
N GLU A 424 19.06 -7.65 -21.48
CA GLU A 424 17.67 -7.32 -21.77
C GLU A 424 17.15 -6.28 -20.78
N VAL A 425 16.37 -5.31 -21.28
CA VAL A 425 15.75 -4.25 -20.47
C VAL A 425 14.71 -4.81 -19.53
N ILE A 426 14.78 -4.44 -18.26
CA ILE A 426 13.77 -4.78 -17.25
C ILE A 426 12.54 -3.90 -17.48
N THR A 427 11.39 -4.52 -17.69
CA THR A 427 10.12 -3.85 -17.96
C THR A 427 9.02 -4.31 -17.00
N VAL A 428 8.16 -3.36 -16.61
CA VAL A 428 7.03 -3.57 -15.70
C VAL A 428 5.72 -3.07 -16.33
N SER A 429 4.57 -3.50 -15.78
CA SER A 429 3.28 -2.95 -16.19
C SER A 429 2.89 -1.77 -15.31
N PHE A 430 2.37 -0.71 -15.92
CA PHE A 430 1.82 0.46 -15.24
C PHE A 430 0.30 0.33 -15.03
N GLY A 431 -0.18 -0.90 -14.78
CA GLY A 431 -1.60 -1.18 -14.55
C GLY A 431 -2.35 -1.70 -15.78
N VAL A 432 -1.75 -1.67 -16.97
CA VAL A 432 -2.33 -2.22 -18.21
C VAL A 432 -1.44 -3.28 -18.85
N THR A 433 -2.06 -4.32 -19.40
CA THR A 433 -1.38 -5.42 -20.08
C THR A 433 -2.19 -5.94 -21.26
N TYR A 434 -1.54 -6.56 -22.26
CA TYR A 434 -2.27 -7.19 -23.37
C TYR A 434 -3.15 -8.38 -22.93
N LYS A 435 -2.86 -8.94 -21.75
CA LYS A 435 -3.59 -10.07 -21.20
C LYS A 435 -4.93 -9.71 -20.60
N SER A 436 -5.16 -8.43 -20.30
CA SER A 436 -6.40 -7.97 -19.68
C SER A 436 -7.03 -6.80 -20.41
N HIS A 437 -6.31 -6.10 -21.29
CA HIS A 437 -6.77 -4.89 -21.97
C HIS A 437 -6.57 -4.96 -23.49
N THR A 438 -7.52 -4.41 -24.22
CA THR A 438 -7.45 -4.24 -25.69
C THR A 438 -6.37 -3.22 -26.05
N SER A 439 -5.87 -3.22 -27.29
CA SER A 439 -4.84 -2.25 -27.73
C SER A 439 -5.29 -0.80 -27.51
N LYS A 440 -6.55 -0.48 -27.86
CA LYS A 440 -7.16 0.84 -27.66
C LYS A 440 -7.23 1.23 -26.17
N GLU A 441 -7.64 0.31 -25.30
CA GLU A 441 -7.71 0.57 -23.85
C GLU A 441 -6.33 0.84 -23.24
N ARG A 442 -5.31 0.07 -23.64
CA ARG A 442 -3.93 0.26 -23.13
C ARG A 442 -3.38 1.63 -23.52
N GLN A 443 -3.46 1.98 -24.79
CA GLN A 443 -2.97 3.27 -25.29
C GLN A 443 -3.73 4.44 -24.68
N LYS A 444 -5.07 4.34 -24.59
CA LYS A 444 -5.89 5.35 -23.94
C LYS A 444 -5.48 5.55 -22.48
N PHE A 445 -5.37 4.46 -21.71
CA PHE A 445 -4.98 4.53 -20.30
C PHE A 445 -3.59 5.14 -20.09
N LEU A 446 -2.61 4.76 -20.90
CA LEU A 446 -1.25 5.30 -20.80
C LEU A 446 -1.16 6.77 -21.20
N ARG A 447 -1.90 7.22 -22.23
CA ARG A 447 -1.99 8.64 -22.56
C ARG A 447 -2.66 9.46 -21.45
N GLU A 448 -3.76 8.95 -20.89
CA GLU A 448 -4.53 9.66 -19.87
C GLU A 448 -3.83 9.73 -18.50
N ASN A 449 -3.09 8.68 -18.12
CA ASN A 449 -2.50 8.57 -16.77
C ASN A 449 -0.98 8.77 -16.74
N TYR A 450 -0.28 8.56 -17.86
CA TYR A 450 1.19 8.63 -17.94
C TYR A 450 1.72 9.49 -19.11
N PHE A 451 0.84 10.05 -19.93
CA PHE A 451 1.15 11.02 -21.00
C PHE A 451 2.13 10.51 -22.07
N PHE A 452 2.06 9.22 -22.42
CA PHE A 452 2.86 8.66 -23.52
C PHE A 452 2.13 7.55 -24.27
N ASP A 453 2.56 7.30 -25.51
CA ASP A 453 2.14 6.15 -26.34
C ASP A 453 3.13 4.98 -26.22
N CYS A 454 2.61 3.77 -26.04
CA CYS A 454 3.45 2.58 -25.85
C CYS A 454 3.77 1.89 -27.18
N ASN A 455 5.06 1.72 -27.46
CA ASN A 455 5.56 1.06 -28.68
C ASN A 455 6.11 -0.35 -28.41
N CYS A 456 5.66 -1.03 -27.35
CA CYS A 456 6.09 -2.39 -27.05
C CYS A 456 5.59 -3.38 -28.11
N PHE A 457 6.20 -4.58 -28.17
CA PHE A 457 5.82 -5.64 -29.11
C PHE A 457 4.30 -5.90 -29.12
N ALA A 458 3.67 -6.00 -27.94
CA ALA A 458 2.24 -6.28 -27.84
C ALA A 458 1.34 -5.14 -28.38
N CYS A 459 1.81 -3.89 -28.36
CA CYS A 459 1.10 -2.76 -28.97
C CYS A 459 1.33 -2.70 -30.48
N ASN A 460 2.57 -2.91 -30.95
CA ASN A 460 2.89 -2.84 -32.38
C ASN A 460 2.30 -4.01 -33.19
N SER A 461 2.22 -5.20 -32.59
CA SER A 461 1.61 -6.38 -33.22
C SER A 461 0.10 -6.48 -33.00
N GLU A 462 -0.50 -5.51 -32.32
CA GLU A 462 -1.88 -5.55 -31.83
C GLU A 462 -2.24 -6.85 -31.09
N TYR A 463 -1.25 -7.49 -30.46
CA TYR A 463 -1.43 -8.75 -29.75
C TYR A 463 -2.42 -8.57 -28.59
N GLN A 464 -3.38 -9.50 -28.50
CA GLN A 464 -4.45 -9.49 -27.50
C GLN A 464 -4.77 -10.90 -27.02
N SER A 465 -5.05 -11.01 -25.73
CA SER A 465 -5.53 -12.25 -25.11
C SER A 465 -6.99 -12.54 -25.46
N LYS A 466 -7.36 -13.82 -25.44
CA LYS A 466 -8.75 -14.28 -25.61
C LYS A 466 -9.66 -13.83 -24.46
N CYS A 467 -9.08 -13.31 -23.37
CA CYS A 467 -9.82 -12.77 -22.24
C CYS A 467 -10.77 -11.61 -22.61
N ASN A 468 -10.59 -10.96 -23.77
CA ASN A 468 -11.44 -9.88 -24.27
C ASN A 468 -12.16 -10.27 -25.56
N ALA A 469 -12.01 -11.51 -26.04
CA ALA A 469 -12.55 -11.96 -27.30
C ALA A 469 -14.07 -12.20 -27.24
N PHE A 470 -14.70 -12.11 -28.41
CA PHE A 470 -16.11 -12.37 -28.64
C PHE A 470 -16.32 -13.54 -29.62
N LEU A 471 -17.57 -13.97 -29.80
CA LEU A 471 -17.95 -15.03 -30.72
C LEU A 471 -18.54 -14.42 -32.00
N CYS A 472 -18.13 -14.95 -33.16
CA CYS A 472 -18.74 -14.60 -34.43
C CYS A 472 -20.23 -14.99 -34.45
N SER A 473 -21.10 -14.10 -34.93
CA SER A 473 -22.55 -14.33 -35.03
C SER A 473 -22.90 -15.54 -35.91
N GLU A 474 -22.16 -15.76 -36.99
CA GLU A 474 -22.46 -16.83 -37.97
C GLU A 474 -21.87 -18.19 -37.57
N CYS A 475 -20.57 -18.23 -37.29
CA CYS A 475 -19.84 -19.48 -37.16
C CYS A 475 -19.38 -19.79 -35.73
N LYS A 476 -19.71 -18.91 -34.77
CA LYS A 476 -19.32 -18.99 -33.35
C LYS A 476 -17.82 -19.14 -33.11
N ASN A 477 -16.99 -18.82 -34.10
CA ASN A 477 -15.54 -18.80 -33.92
C ASN A 477 -15.12 -17.65 -33.01
N THR A 478 -14.03 -17.82 -32.26
CA THR A 478 -13.48 -16.75 -31.41
C THR A 478 -12.88 -15.65 -32.29
N VAL A 479 -13.22 -14.41 -31.96
CA VAL A 479 -12.75 -13.20 -32.63
C VAL A 479 -12.11 -12.29 -31.59
N ASN A 480 -10.87 -11.92 -31.82
CA ASN A 480 -10.18 -10.98 -30.94
C ASN A 480 -10.71 -9.57 -31.16
N TYR A 481 -10.73 -8.79 -30.10
CA TYR A 481 -11.25 -7.43 -30.13
C TYR A 481 -10.40 -6.54 -31.07
N GLY A 482 -11.04 -5.81 -31.98
CA GLY A 482 -10.37 -4.96 -32.97
C GLY A 482 -10.15 -5.59 -34.35
N GLN A 483 -10.42 -6.89 -34.53
CA GLN A 483 -10.43 -7.49 -35.87
C GLN A 483 -11.64 -6.97 -36.68
N SER A 484 -11.42 -6.67 -37.96
CA SER A 484 -12.46 -6.19 -38.89
C SER A 484 -13.29 -7.31 -39.51
N SER A 485 -12.80 -8.55 -39.48
CA SER A 485 -13.50 -9.74 -40.00
C SER A 485 -13.20 -10.99 -39.17
N CYS A 486 -14.09 -11.99 -39.28
CA CYS A 486 -13.90 -13.26 -38.58
C CYS A 486 -12.73 -14.06 -39.19
N PRO A 487 -11.77 -14.56 -38.40
CA PRO A 487 -10.63 -15.29 -38.93
C PRO A 487 -10.97 -16.67 -39.51
N LYS A 488 -12.23 -17.11 -39.41
CA LYS A 488 -12.69 -18.42 -39.93
C LYS A 488 -13.65 -18.29 -41.12
N CYS A 489 -14.66 -17.44 -41.02
CA CYS A 489 -15.66 -17.28 -42.09
C CYS A 489 -15.51 -15.97 -42.88
N GLU A 490 -14.51 -15.15 -42.57
CA GLU A 490 -14.15 -13.91 -43.28
C GLU A 490 -15.23 -12.83 -43.32
N LYS A 491 -16.40 -13.07 -42.69
CA LYS A 491 -17.47 -12.08 -42.59
C LYS A 491 -16.99 -10.84 -41.83
N ALA A 492 -17.18 -9.68 -42.44
CA ALA A 492 -16.89 -8.39 -41.85
C ALA A 492 -17.87 -8.08 -40.71
N PHE A 493 -17.41 -7.35 -39.69
CA PHE A 493 -18.26 -6.86 -38.61
C PHE A 493 -18.72 -5.44 -38.93
N GLU A 494 -20.04 -5.18 -38.89
CA GLU A 494 -20.60 -3.86 -39.21
C GLU A 494 -20.19 -2.80 -38.17
N THR A 495 -20.24 -3.10 -36.86
CA THR A 495 -19.52 -2.35 -35.82
C THR A 495 -19.25 -3.21 -34.56
N VAL A 496 -18.04 -3.14 -33.99
CA VAL A 496 -17.71 -3.75 -32.68
C VAL A 496 -18.36 -2.96 -31.52
N GLU A 497 -18.76 -1.72 -31.79
CA GLU A 497 -19.27 -0.74 -30.81
C GLU A 497 -20.67 -1.12 -30.29
N GLU A 498 -21.52 -1.70 -31.13
CA GLU A 498 -22.85 -2.18 -30.73
C GLU A 498 -22.75 -3.37 -29.76
N ILE A 499 -21.87 -4.34 -30.05
CA ILE A 499 -21.59 -5.48 -29.17
C ILE A 499 -21.10 -4.95 -27.81
N ASP A 500 -20.22 -3.95 -27.82
CA ASP A 500 -19.69 -3.35 -26.60
C ASP A 500 -20.76 -2.65 -25.76
N LEU A 501 -21.67 -1.91 -26.40
CA LEU A 501 -22.77 -1.25 -25.72
C LEU A 501 -23.70 -2.28 -25.08
N GLN A 502 -24.06 -3.33 -25.82
CA GLN A 502 -24.88 -4.43 -25.34
C GLN A 502 -24.21 -5.14 -24.14
N VAL A 503 -22.92 -5.49 -24.26
CA VAL A 503 -22.15 -6.13 -23.19
C VAL A 503 -22.06 -5.22 -21.96
N LYS A 504 -21.86 -3.90 -22.14
CA LYS A 504 -21.84 -2.94 -21.02
C LYS A 504 -23.17 -2.93 -20.25
N GLN A 505 -24.30 -2.91 -20.95
CA GLN A 505 -25.64 -2.94 -20.33
C GLN A 505 -25.85 -4.24 -19.53
N ILE A 506 -25.49 -5.39 -20.10
CA ILE A 506 -25.59 -6.68 -19.40
C ILE A 506 -24.67 -6.71 -18.17
N MET A 507 -23.45 -6.19 -18.28
CA MET A 507 -22.52 -6.13 -17.15
C MET A 507 -23.00 -5.18 -16.03
N MET A 508 -23.78 -4.14 -16.32
CA MET A 508 -24.41 -3.33 -15.29
C MET A 508 -25.43 -4.15 -14.47
N LYS A 509 -26.25 -4.98 -15.13
CA LYS A 509 -27.14 -5.93 -14.44
C LYS A 509 -26.36 -6.92 -13.59
N ALA A 510 -25.30 -7.52 -14.15
CA ALA A 510 -24.44 -8.46 -13.41
C ALA A 510 -23.79 -7.84 -12.17
N LYS A 511 -23.32 -6.58 -12.27
CA LYS A 511 -22.77 -5.83 -11.13
C LYS A 511 -23.82 -5.56 -10.05
N SER A 512 -25.06 -5.29 -10.43
CA SER A 512 -26.18 -5.16 -9.49
C SER A 512 -26.47 -6.48 -8.76
N GLY A 513 -26.45 -7.61 -9.47
CA GLY A 513 -26.55 -8.94 -8.87
C GLY A 513 -25.39 -9.26 -7.92
N ALA A 514 -24.16 -8.88 -8.30
CA ALA A 514 -22.99 -9.02 -7.44
C ALA A 514 -23.09 -8.17 -6.16
N LEU A 515 -23.64 -6.96 -6.25
CA LEU A 515 -23.85 -6.09 -5.09
C LEU A 515 -24.84 -6.71 -4.09
N ALA A 516 -25.87 -7.41 -4.57
CA ALA A 516 -26.84 -8.12 -3.73
C ALA A 516 -26.21 -9.21 -2.85
N LEU A 517 -25.01 -9.71 -3.21
CA LEU A 517 -24.25 -10.69 -2.42
C LEU A 517 -23.42 -10.08 -1.28
N VAL A 518 -23.20 -8.76 -1.29
CA VAL A 518 -22.24 -8.07 -0.39
C VAL A 518 -22.92 -7.45 0.84
N TYR A 519 -24.25 -7.37 0.86
CA TYR A 519 -24.97 -6.85 2.02
C TYR A 519 -24.81 -7.76 3.25
N LYS A 520 -24.94 -7.16 4.44
CA LYS A 520 -24.92 -7.89 5.73
C LYS A 520 -25.91 -9.06 5.75
N GLU A 521 -27.05 -8.89 5.08
CA GLU A 521 -28.02 -9.94 4.76
C GLU A 521 -28.15 -10.01 3.23
N PRO A 522 -27.50 -10.98 2.57
CA PRO A 522 -27.52 -11.11 1.11
C PRO A 522 -28.90 -11.49 0.56
N ASP A 523 -29.36 -10.80 -0.49
CA ASP A 523 -30.54 -11.21 -1.27
C ASP A 523 -30.11 -12.22 -2.35
N LEU A 524 -30.08 -13.50 -1.97
CA LEU A 524 -29.58 -14.58 -2.82
C LEU A 524 -30.48 -14.83 -4.04
N TRP A 525 -31.79 -14.59 -3.94
CA TRP A 525 -32.72 -14.80 -5.06
C TRP A 525 -32.54 -13.74 -6.13
N LYS A 526 -32.46 -12.46 -5.72
CA LYS A 526 -32.16 -11.37 -6.65
C LYS A 526 -30.78 -11.52 -7.27
N ALA A 527 -29.78 -11.91 -6.48
CA ALA A 527 -28.44 -12.19 -6.97
C ALA A 527 -28.43 -13.31 -8.02
N GLU A 528 -29.03 -14.47 -7.71
CA GLU A 528 -29.12 -15.61 -8.64
C GLU A 528 -29.82 -15.18 -9.94
N HIS A 529 -30.98 -14.52 -9.85
CA HIS A 529 -31.75 -14.09 -11.01
C HIS A 529 -30.93 -13.18 -11.95
N LEU A 530 -30.39 -12.08 -11.42
CA LEU A 530 -29.64 -11.11 -12.22
C LEU A 530 -28.37 -11.70 -12.82
N LEU A 531 -27.65 -12.55 -12.07
CA LEU A 531 -26.41 -13.15 -12.52
C LEU A 531 -26.67 -14.22 -13.58
N VAL A 532 -27.69 -15.07 -13.42
CA VAL A 532 -28.05 -16.11 -14.41
C VAL A 532 -28.57 -15.48 -15.71
N GLU A 533 -29.42 -14.45 -15.64
CA GLU A 533 -29.88 -13.71 -16.83
C GLU A 533 -28.71 -13.07 -17.58
N SER A 534 -27.78 -12.46 -16.83
CA SER A 534 -26.58 -11.85 -17.40
C SER A 534 -25.65 -12.89 -18.03
N TYR A 535 -25.47 -14.04 -17.38
CA TYR A 535 -24.67 -15.15 -17.88
C TYR A 535 -25.25 -15.65 -19.22
N ARG A 536 -26.55 -16.00 -19.24
CA ARG A 536 -27.23 -16.51 -20.45
C ARG A 536 -27.13 -15.53 -21.62
N SER A 537 -27.24 -14.24 -21.37
CA SER A 537 -27.11 -13.22 -22.41
C SER A 537 -25.69 -13.11 -22.97
N LEU A 538 -24.65 -13.45 -22.19
CA LEU A 538 -23.25 -13.31 -22.61
C LEU A 538 -22.64 -14.57 -23.22
N ILE A 539 -23.11 -15.77 -22.90
CA ILE A 539 -22.48 -17.01 -23.41
C ILE A 539 -22.51 -17.12 -24.94
N ASP A 540 -23.51 -16.52 -25.59
CA ASP A 540 -23.66 -16.56 -27.05
C ASP A 540 -22.90 -15.44 -27.76
N ILE A 541 -22.39 -14.46 -27.00
CA ILE A 541 -21.72 -13.26 -27.48
C ILE A 541 -20.22 -13.31 -27.19
N LEU A 542 -19.82 -13.78 -26.01
CA LEU A 542 -18.44 -13.71 -25.53
C LEU A 542 -17.72 -15.06 -25.61
N CYS A 543 -16.41 -15.02 -25.85
CA CYS A 543 -15.58 -16.21 -25.74
C CYS A 543 -15.72 -16.82 -24.33
N PRO A 544 -15.77 -18.16 -24.17
CA PRO A 544 -15.84 -18.79 -22.85
C PRO A 544 -14.70 -18.40 -21.90
N LEU A 545 -13.53 -18.02 -22.44
CA LEU A 545 -12.37 -17.57 -21.66
C LEU A 545 -12.39 -16.06 -21.37
N ASN A 546 -13.47 -15.35 -21.71
CA ASN A 546 -13.57 -13.91 -21.53
C ASN A 546 -13.65 -13.55 -20.03
N LYS A 547 -12.90 -12.52 -19.60
CA LYS A 547 -12.85 -12.07 -18.19
C LYS A 547 -14.22 -11.67 -17.63
N LYS A 548 -15.14 -11.20 -18.48
CA LYS A 548 -16.52 -10.85 -18.09
C LYS A 548 -17.34 -12.09 -17.75
N ILE A 549 -17.14 -13.19 -18.48
CA ILE A 549 -17.70 -14.51 -18.13
C ILE A 549 -17.09 -14.97 -16.80
N GLY A 550 -15.76 -14.91 -16.66
CA GLY A 550 -15.07 -15.22 -15.40
C GLY A 550 -15.62 -14.47 -14.19
N PHE A 551 -15.87 -13.16 -14.31
CA PHE A 551 -16.50 -12.35 -13.26
C PHE A 551 -17.88 -12.88 -12.86
N ILE A 552 -18.76 -13.15 -13.82
CA ILE A 552 -20.12 -13.64 -13.51
C ILE A 552 -20.05 -15.03 -12.88
N SER A 553 -19.15 -15.89 -13.37
CA SER A 553 -18.98 -17.25 -12.86
C SER A 553 -18.39 -17.27 -11.44
N ASP A 554 -17.49 -16.35 -11.09
CA ASP A 554 -17.08 -16.11 -9.70
C ASP A 554 -18.29 -15.77 -8.82
N LYS A 555 -19.14 -14.83 -9.25
CA LYS A 555 -20.30 -14.38 -8.47
C LYS A 555 -21.40 -15.43 -8.38
N LEU A 556 -21.67 -16.19 -9.45
CA LEU A 556 -22.58 -17.34 -9.42
C LEU A 556 -22.05 -18.44 -8.50
N SER A 557 -20.75 -18.73 -8.57
CA SER A 557 -20.12 -19.70 -7.67
C SER A 557 -20.34 -19.34 -6.20
N LEU A 558 -20.13 -18.07 -5.86
CA LEU A 558 -20.36 -17.55 -4.52
C LEU A 558 -21.84 -17.59 -4.13
N CYS A 559 -22.74 -17.13 -5.00
CA CYS A 559 -24.19 -17.17 -4.78
C CYS A 559 -24.63 -18.61 -4.45
N TYR A 560 -24.22 -19.57 -5.27
CA TYR A 560 -24.56 -20.98 -5.07
C TYR A 560 -23.91 -21.60 -3.85
N LYS A 561 -22.70 -21.15 -3.46
CA LYS A 561 -22.09 -21.53 -2.18
C LYS A 561 -22.94 -21.07 -1.01
N LEU A 562 -23.39 -19.81 -1.01
CA LEU A 562 -24.24 -19.25 0.06
C LEU A 562 -25.62 -19.93 0.11
N MET A 563 -26.17 -20.33 -1.04
CA MET A 563 -27.40 -21.12 -1.14
C MET A 563 -27.23 -22.61 -0.80
N LYS A 564 -26.02 -23.06 -0.43
CA LYS A 564 -25.68 -24.48 -0.19
C LYS A 564 -25.87 -25.40 -1.41
N LYS A 565 -25.88 -24.85 -2.63
CA LYS A 565 -25.92 -25.60 -3.90
C LYS A 565 -24.48 -25.89 -4.39
N HIS A 566 -23.76 -26.74 -3.65
CA HIS A 566 -22.31 -26.96 -3.86
C HIS A 566 -21.93 -27.44 -5.26
N HIS A 567 -22.74 -28.28 -5.90
CA HIS A 567 -22.46 -28.78 -7.26
C HIS A 567 -22.45 -27.66 -8.31
N LEU A 568 -23.36 -26.68 -8.21
CA LEU A 568 -23.38 -25.51 -9.10
C LEU A 568 -22.22 -24.58 -8.77
N SER A 569 -21.91 -24.38 -7.50
CA SER A 569 -20.76 -23.58 -7.07
C SER A 569 -19.46 -24.11 -7.69
N LEU A 570 -19.24 -25.42 -7.64
CA LEU A 570 -18.09 -26.10 -8.24
C LEU A 570 -18.05 -25.97 -9.77
N LYS A 571 -19.19 -26.03 -10.45
CA LYS A 571 -19.25 -25.82 -11.90
C LYS A 571 -18.71 -24.43 -12.28
N PHE A 572 -19.23 -23.38 -11.64
CA PHE A 572 -18.88 -22.00 -11.99
C PHE A 572 -17.49 -21.58 -11.52
N ILE A 573 -16.97 -22.14 -10.42
CA ILE A 573 -15.59 -21.84 -10.00
C ILE A 573 -14.55 -22.42 -10.98
N VAL A 574 -14.80 -23.60 -11.54
CA VAL A 574 -13.90 -24.20 -12.55
C VAL A 574 -13.85 -23.33 -13.80
N GLU A 575 -15.01 -22.85 -14.27
CA GLU A 575 -15.08 -21.94 -15.41
C GLU A 575 -14.35 -20.61 -15.13
N CYS A 576 -14.56 -20.03 -13.94
CA CYS A 576 -13.83 -18.83 -13.50
C CYS A 576 -12.31 -19.04 -13.51
N ILE A 577 -11.82 -20.19 -13.03
CA ILE A 577 -10.38 -20.50 -12.99
C ILE A 577 -9.78 -20.53 -14.41
N GLU A 578 -10.48 -21.07 -15.40
CA GLU A 578 -9.99 -21.06 -16.79
C GLU A 578 -9.90 -19.64 -17.36
N CYS A 579 -10.90 -18.78 -17.10
CA CYS A 579 -10.84 -17.36 -17.46
C CYS A 579 -9.65 -16.63 -16.78
N VAL A 580 -9.43 -16.87 -15.49
CA VAL A 580 -8.32 -16.25 -14.72
C VAL A 580 -6.96 -16.74 -15.22
N ARG A 581 -6.84 -18.00 -15.64
CA ARG A 581 -5.60 -18.53 -16.22
C ARG A 581 -5.25 -17.83 -17.53
N GLU A 582 -6.25 -17.58 -18.38
CA GLU A 582 -6.10 -16.82 -19.62
C GLU A 582 -5.72 -15.36 -19.35
N GLU A 583 -6.28 -14.73 -18.30
CA GLU A 583 -6.00 -13.34 -17.93
C GLU A 583 -4.61 -13.14 -17.29
N ILE A 584 -4.14 -14.06 -16.44
CA ILE A 584 -2.94 -13.83 -15.61
C ILE A 584 -1.71 -14.61 -16.12
N ALA A 585 -1.90 -15.69 -16.87
CA ALA A 585 -0.88 -16.65 -17.30
C ALA A 585 0.14 -17.05 -16.21
N ASN A 586 -0.11 -18.21 -15.61
CA ASN A 586 0.76 -19.02 -14.74
C ASN A 586 0.97 -18.59 -13.26
N ARG A 587 0.49 -19.48 -12.37
CA ARG A 587 0.76 -19.74 -10.94
C ARG A 587 -0.11 -19.17 -9.81
N GLN A 588 -0.96 -18.15 -9.97
CA GLN A 588 -1.98 -17.92 -8.91
C GLN A 588 -3.01 -19.07 -8.85
N ALA A 589 -3.20 -19.77 -9.97
CA ALA A 589 -4.03 -20.98 -10.03
C ALA A 589 -3.46 -22.20 -9.27
N LYS A 590 -2.19 -22.22 -8.84
CA LYS A 590 -1.65 -23.36 -8.06
C LYS A 590 -2.14 -23.38 -6.61
N VAL A 591 -2.64 -22.27 -6.08
CA VAL A 591 -3.35 -22.27 -4.79
C VAL A 591 -4.70 -23.00 -4.93
N PHE A 592 -5.24 -23.12 -6.14
CA PHE A 592 -6.48 -23.84 -6.44
C PHE A 592 -6.28 -25.33 -6.72
N SER A 593 -5.04 -25.81 -6.89
CA SER A 593 -4.76 -27.24 -7.04
C SER A 593 -4.51 -27.89 -5.68
N TYR A 594 -5.49 -27.84 -4.77
CA TYR A 594 -5.68 -29.01 -3.92
C TYR A 594 -6.22 -30.11 -4.82
N SER A 595 -5.43 -31.17 -4.94
CA SER A 595 -5.64 -32.32 -5.79
C SER A 595 -7.02 -32.96 -5.58
N PHE A 596 -7.98 -32.68 -6.47
CA PHE A 596 -9.18 -33.49 -6.60
C PHE A 596 -8.93 -34.60 -7.62
N THR A 597 -8.28 -35.67 -7.17
CA THR A 597 -8.28 -36.94 -7.89
C THR A 597 -9.61 -37.63 -7.61
N VAL A 598 -10.63 -37.40 -8.45
CA VAL A 598 -11.86 -38.20 -8.39
C VAL A 598 -11.51 -39.61 -8.87
N LYS A 599 -11.25 -40.53 -7.93
CA LYS A 599 -11.22 -41.97 -8.23
C LYS A 599 -12.62 -42.35 -8.70
N LYS A 600 -12.78 -42.64 -10.00
CA LYS A 600 -13.88 -43.43 -10.53
C LYS A 600 -13.83 -44.81 -9.87
N GLN A 601 -14.53 -45.01 -8.76
CA GLN A 601 -14.86 -46.35 -8.30
C GLN A 601 -16.04 -46.87 -9.11
N ARG A 602 -15.77 -47.89 -9.93
CA ARG A 602 -16.78 -48.74 -10.54
C ARG A 602 -17.65 -49.34 -9.44
N ASN A 603 -18.96 -49.23 -9.61
CA ASN A 603 -19.96 -49.96 -8.85
C ASN A 603 -19.62 -51.46 -8.79
N LYS A 604 -19.27 -51.94 -7.60
CA LYS A 604 -19.71 -53.24 -7.10
C LYS A 604 -20.23 -53.00 -5.69
N GLY A 605 -21.50 -53.32 -5.51
CA GLY A 605 -22.28 -52.92 -4.35
C GLY A 605 -21.74 -53.51 -3.05
N GLU A 606 -21.94 -52.75 -1.98
CA GLU A 606 -22.45 -53.24 -0.72
C GLU A 606 -22.85 -52.04 0.14
N LYS A 607 -23.94 -52.22 0.87
CA LYS A 607 -24.64 -51.20 1.67
C LYS A 607 -23.79 -50.77 2.85
N GLY A 608 -23.73 -49.46 3.12
CA GLY A 608 -23.16 -48.95 4.37
C GLY A 608 -23.33 -47.43 4.48
N ASN A 609 -24.07 -47.01 5.50
CA ASN A 609 -24.34 -45.62 5.86
C ASN A 609 -23.08 -44.73 5.85
N VAL A 610 -23.20 -43.52 5.29
CA VAL A 610 -22.23 -42.45 5.50
C VAL A 610 -22.99 -41.19 5.92
N SER A 611 -22.76 -40.79 7.17
CA SER A 611 -23.06 -39.50 7.75
C SER A 611 -22.23 -38.40 7.09
N GLU A 612 -22.86 -37.27 6.79
CA GLU A 612 -22.25 -36.05 6.26
C GLU A 612 -21.26 -35.42 7.24
N ASN A 613 -20.08 -35.05 6.74
CA ASN A 613 -19.22 -33.98 7.27
C ASN A 613 -18.41 -33.38 6.10
#